data_AF-A0A0B0MXJ7-F1
#
_entry.id   AF-A0A0B0MXJ7-F1
#
_cell.length_a   1.000
_cell.length_b   1.000
_cell.length_c   1.000
_cell.angle_alpha   90.00
_cell.angle_beta   90.00
_cell.angle_gamma   90.00
#
_symmetry.space_group_name_H-M   'P 1'
#
loop_
_entity.id
_entity.type
_entity.pdbx_description
1 polymer ?
#
loop_
_entity_poly.entity_id
_entity_poly.type
_entity_poly.pdbx_seq_one_letter_code
_entity_poly.pdbx_strand_id
1 'polypeptide(L)'
;MSQEQPQRPGASQEPIKYGDVFNVTGELASKPIGPKDAAAMQSAENKILGETPKGGAAAAMQSAAIANERAGVVSHNQADVAGDQGVAVIKSDADGDVMITEAVAGQIVGQYRQPDVSAVTTPAMLVDPGSITIGEALEAAAISAADKPIDQSDAAAIQAAEMRATGSSEITPGGIASEAQSAATRNARTQRFEDQATLSDVLSDATAMLPKDKAVTREDAERVVAAEVRNNPGMSTTPGGVGAAMAAAAKRNQNSTI
;
A
#
# COMPACT_ATOMS: atom_id res chain seq x y z
N MET A 1 14.12 -61.04 4.15
CA MET A 1 14.37 -59.80 3.38
C MET A 1 13.25 -58.83 3.74
N SER A 2 13.38 -58.17 4.90
CA SER A 2 12.42 -57.16 5.37
C SER A 2 12.89 -55.82 4.85
N GLN A 3 12.12 -55.22 3.95
CA GLN A 3 12.34 -53.86 3.48
C GLN A 3 11.88 -52.91 4.59
N GLU A 4 12.85 -52.30 5.30
CA GLU A 4 12.58 -51.14 6.15
C GLU A 4 12.14 -49.96 5.27
N GLN A 5 10.96 -49.42 5.56
CA GLN A 5 10.52 -48.15 4.99
C GLN A 5 11.46 -47.04 5.47
N PRO A 6 11.79 -46.03 4.64
CA PRO A 6 12.57 -44.90 5.08
C PRO A 6 11.77 -44.09 6.11
N GLN A 7 12.19 -44.14 7.37
CA GLN A 7 11.76 -43.17 8.38
C GLN A 7 12.15 -41.77 7.89
N ARG A 8 11.14 -40.94 7.59
CA ARG A 8 11.32 -39.51 7.40
C ARG A 8 11.96 -38.95 8.69
N PRO A 9 13.00 -38.11 8.60
CA PRO A 9 13.53 -37.42 9.77
C PRO A 9 12.42 -36.54 10.35
N GLY A 10 11.84 -36.97 11.47
CA GLY A 10 10.97 -36.15 12.29
C GLY A 10 11.83 -35.08 12.97
N ALA A 11 12.18 -34.03 12.25
CA ALA A 11 12.36 -32.75 12.90
C ALA A 11 10.97 -32.41 13.45
N SER A 12 10.80 -32.52 14.76
CA SER A 12 9.66 -31.92 15.46
C SER A 12 9.69 -30.43 15.12
N GLN A 13 9.03 -30.04 14.03
CA GLN A 13 8.94 -28.64 13.66
C GLN A 13 8.21 -27.97 14.81
N GLU A 14 8.89 -27.08 15.52
CA GLU A 14 8.21 -26.31 16.55
C GLU A 14 7.09 -25.52 15.86
N PRO A 15 5.87 -25.52 16.43
CA PRO A 15 4.78 -24.78 15.85
C PRO A 15 5.12 -23.30 15.85
N ILE A 16 4.75 -22.60 14.78
CA ILE A 16 4.82 -21.14 14.69
C ILE A 16 3.89 -20.57 15.76
N LYS A 17 4.46 -19.80 16.68
CA LYS A 17 3.77 -19.23 17.84
C LYS A 17 3.42 -17.77 17.59
N TYR A 18 2.57 -17.21 18.45
CA TYR A 18 2.27 -15.79 18.39
C TYR A 18 3.52 -14.92 18.57
N GLY A 19 4.47 -15.32 19.43
CA GLY A 19 5.71 -14.57 19.63
C GLY A 19 6.67 -14.57 18.43
N ASP A 20 6.49 -15.51 17.49
CA ASP A 20 7.30 -15.58 16.27
C ASP A 20 6.78 -14.65 15.17
N VAL A 21 5.48 -14.31 15.23
CA VAL A 21 4.78 -13.51 14.22
C VAL A 21 4.51 -12.09 14.72
N PHE A 22 4.26 -11.94 16.02
CA PHE A 22 3.85 -10.69 16.66
C PHE A 22 4.71 -10.40 17.88
N ASN A 23 4.91 -9.11 18.18
CA ASN A 23 5.66 -8.66 19.34
C ASN A 23 4.82 -8.78 20.63
N VAL A 24 4.42 -10.00 20.99
CA VAL A 24 3.62 -10.35 22.16
C VAL A 24 4.48 -11.05 23.21
N THR A 25 4.02 -11.07 24.48
CA THR A 25 4.80 -11.64 25.59
C THR A 25 3.93 -12.52 26.49
N GLY A 26 4.59 -13.30 27.37
CA GLY A 26 3.89 -14.15 28.34
C GLY A 26 3.26 -15.38 27.70
N GLU A 27 2.11 -15.80 28.24
CA GLU A 27 1.47 -17.06 27.82
C GLU A 27 1.09 -17.06 26.33
N LEU A 28 0.59 -15.92 25.81
CA LEU A 28 0.22 -15.76 24.40
C LEU A 28 1.38 -16.05 23.46
N ALA A 29 2.57 -15.49 23.74
CA ALA A 29 3.77 -15.66 22.92
C ALA A 29 4.20 -17.13 22.77
N SER A 30 3.87 -17.96 23.76
CA SER A 30 4.20 -19.38 23.79
C SER A 30 3.17 -20.29 23.10
N LYS A 31 1.98 -19.76 22.76
CA LYS A 31 0.90 -20.52 22.15
C LYS A 31 1.07 -20.61 20.63
N PRO A 32 0.77 -21.78 20.03
CA PRO A 32 0.77 -21.92 18.57
C PRO A 32 -0.40 -21.16 17.95
N ILE A 33 -0.20 -20.60 16.75
CA ILE A 33 -1.29 -19.96 16.00
C ILE A 33 -2.12 -21.04 15.31
N GLY A 34 -3.42 -21.09 15.62
CA GLY A 34 -4.35 -22.08 15.07
C GLY A 34 -5.37 -21.52 14.06
N PRO A 35 -6.03 -22.40 13.27
CA PRO A 35 -7.01 -22.00 12.26
C PRO A 35 -8.21 -21.24 12.84
N LYS A 36 -8.68 -21.64 14.03
CA LYS A 36 -9.78 -20.96 14.71
C LYS A 36 -9.42 -19.55 15.14
N ASP A 37 -8.20 -19.33 15.61
CA ASP A 37 -7.72 -18.00 15.97
C ASP A 37 -7.60 -17.10 14.73
N ALA A 38 -7.07 -17.65 13.63
CA ALA A 38 -6.98 -16.92 12.36
C ALA A 38 -8.36 -16.55 11.82
N ALA A 39 -9.34 -17.47 11.93
CA ALA A 39 -10.73 -17.20 11.55
C ALA A 39 -11.41 -16.16 12.46
N ALA A 40 -11.11 -16.18 13.76
CA ALA A 40 -11.61 -15.18 14.70
C ALA A 40 -11.05 -13.78 14.39
N MET A 41 -9.74 -13.67 14.09
CA MET A 41 -9.13 -12.41 13.65
C MET A 41 -9.73 -11.91 12.34
N GLN A 42 -9.86 -12.79 11.34
CA GLN A 42 -10.49 -12.44 10.08
C GLN A 42 -11.93 -11.94 10.26
N SER A 43 -12.70 -12.57 11.14
CA SER A 43 -14.08 -12.15 11.44
C SER A 43 -14.12 -10.77 12.11
N ALA A 44 -13.15 -10.49 12.98
CA ALA A 44 -13.03 -9.21 13.65
C ALA A 44 -12.58 -8.09 12.69
N GLU A 45 -11.60 -8.35 11.81
CA GLU A 45 -11.21 -7.45 10.72
C GLU A 45 -12.40 -7.17 9.79
N ASN A 46 -13.07 -8.20 9.27
CA ASN A 46 -14.22 -8.01 8.38
C ASN A 46 -15.38 -7.24 9.04
N LYS A 47 -15.59 -7.40 10.36
CA LYS A 47 -16.65 -6.70 11.08
C LYS A 47 -16.39 -5.20 11.22
N ILE A 48 -15.12 -4.79 11.32
CA ILE A 48 -14.73 -3.39 11.58
C ILE A 48 -14.29 -2.70 10.29
N LEU A 49 -13.62 -3.41 9.38
CA LEU A 49 -13.01 -2.90 8.15
C LEU A 49 -13.83 -3.22 6.89
N GLY A 50 -14.76 -4.17 6.96
CA GLY A 50 -15.54 -4.63 5.80
C GLY A 50 -14.79 -5.57 4.86
N GLU A 51 -13.46 -5.64 4.96
CA GLU A 51 -12.59 -6.54 4.20
C GLU A 51 -11.41 -7.03 5.06
N THR A 52 -10.70 -8.06 4.59
CA THR A 52 -9.49 -8.60 5.22
C THR A 52 -8.26 -7.98 4.54
N PRO A 53 -7.55 -7.02 5.15
CA PRO A 53 -6.41 -6.36 4.53
C PRO A 53 -5.29 -7.36 4.17
N LYS A 54 -4.73 -7.20 2.97
CA LYS A 54 -3.60 -8.02 2.50
C LYS A 54 -2.36 -7.66 3.32
N GLY A 55 -1.92 -8.58 4.17
CA GLY A 55 -0.79 -8.39 5.09
C GLY A 55 -1.16 -7.91 6.49
N GLY A 56 -2.45 -7.84 6.85
CA GLY A 56 -2.93 -7.60 8.22
C GLY A 56 -2.71 -8.79 9.16
N ALA A 57 -3.08 -8.66 10.44
CA ALA A 57 -2.86 -9.71 11.43
C ALA A 57 -3.59 -11.02 11.05
N ALA A 58 -4.79 -10.97 10.48
CA ALA A 58 -5.50 -12.17 10.03
C ALA A 58 -4.73 -12.90 8.93
N ALA A 59 -4.14 -12.19 7.97
CA ALA A 59 -3.36 -12.79 6.89
C ALA A 59 -2.08 -13.47 7.42
N ALA A 60 -1.40 -12.84 8.38
CA ALA A 60 -0.24 -13.41 9.05
C ALA A 60 -0.63 -14.65 9.88
N MET A 61 -1.75 -14.58 10.62
CA MET A 61 -2.27 -15.70 11.40
C MET A 61 -2.71 -16.86 10.52
N GLN A 62 -3.36 -16.60 9.37
CA GLN A 62 -3.73 -17.64 8.42
C GLN A 62 -2.51 -18.35 7.83
N SER A 63 -1.48 -17.60 7.48
CA SER A 63 -0.22 -18.17 6.97
C SER A 63 0.44 -19.09 8.00
N ALA A 64 0.51 -18.64 9.26
CA ALA A 64 1.05 -19.43 10.35
C ALA A 64 0.19 -20.66 10.68
N ALA A 65 -1.14 -20.52 10.69
CA ALA A 65 -2.07 -21.62 10.94
C ALA A 65 -1.98 -22.70 9.84
N ILE A 66 -1.94 -22.31 8.56
CA ILE A 66 -1.78 -23.24 7.44
C ILE A 66 -0.45 -24.00 7.53
N ALA A 67 0.63 -23.31 7.90
CA ALA A 67 1.94 -23.93 8.09
C ALA A 67 1.91 -24.93 9.27
N ASN A 68 1.28 -24.56 10.39
CA ASN A 68 1.12 -25.42 11.55
C ASN A 68 0.23 -26.64 11.29
N GLU A 69 -0.86 -26.49 10.54
CA GLU A 69 -1.72 -27.61 10.11
C GLU A 69 -0.97 -28.55 9.15
N ARG A 70 -0.22 -28.01 8.18
CA ARG A 70 0.59 -28.81 7.24
C ARG A 70 1.70 -29.60 7.94
N ALA A 71 2.29 -29.01 8.99
CA ALA A 71 3.27 -29.68 9.84
C ALA A 71 2.63 -30.69 10.82
N GLY A 72 1.30 -30.73 10.92
CA GLY A 72 0.56 -31.62 11.82
C GLY A 72 0.71 -31.28 13.30
N VAL A 73 1.19 -30.08 13.62
CA VAL A 73 1.47 -29.61 14.98
C VAL A 73 0.29 -28.86 15.60
N VAL A 74 -0.66 -28.45 14.77
CA VAL A 74 -1.97 -27.93 15.18
C VAL A 74 -3.07 -28.68 14.43
N SER A 75 -4.14 -29.02 15.13
CA SER A 75 -5.34 -29.62 14.53
C SER A 75 -6.40 -28.57 14.25
N HIS A 76 -7.19 -28.78 13.20
CA HIS A 76 -8.32 -27.91 12.83
C HIS A 76 -9.30 -27.61 13.99
N ASN A 77 -9.41 -28.55 14.94
CA ASN A 77 -10.30 -28.45 16.10
C ASN A 77 -9.63 -27.99 17.40
N GLN A 78 -8.33 -27.69 17.41
CA GLN A 78 -7.61 -27.27 18.61
C GLN A 78 -8.26 -26.02 19.23
N ALA A 79 -8.28 -25.96 20.57
CA ALA A 79 -8.88 -24.86 21.32
C ALA A 79 -8.23 -23.52 20.93
N ASP A 80 -9.07 -22.51 20.79
CA ASP A 80 -8.70 -21.16 20.38
C ASP A 80 -8.22 -20.34 21.58
N VAL A 81 -7.21 -19.50 21.36
CA VAL A 81 -6.81 -18.45 22.31
C VAL A 81 -7.80 -17.28 22.25
N ALA A 82 -8.43 -17.11 21.08
CA ALA A 82 -9.46 -16.09 20.81
C ALA A 82 -10.74 -16.26 21.65
N GLY A 83 -11.15 -17.50 21.96
CA GLY A 83 -12.39 -17.82 22.66
C GLY A 83 -12.40 -17.46 24.14
N ASP A 84 -11.26 -17.60 24.83
CA ASP A 84 -11.16 -17.38 26.29
C ASP A 84 -10.69 -15.96 26.67
N GLN A 85 -10.00 -15.24 25.77
CA GLN A 85 -9.37 -13.95 26.09
C GLN A 85 -9.68 -12.83 25.08
N GLY A 86 -10.45 -13.13 24.02
CA GLY A 86 -11.01 -12.15 23.10
C GLY A 86 -10.06 -11.66 22.00
N VAL A 87 -10.59 -11.52 20.79
CA VAL A 87 -9.99 -10.75 19.70
C VAL A 87 -10.68 -9.40 19.63
N ALA A 88 -9.92 -8.32 19.55
CA ALA A 88 -10.44 -6.97 19.42
C ALA A 88 -9.77 -6.26 18.25
N VAL A 89 -10.57 -5.64 17.40
CA VAL A 89 -10.13 -4.68 16.40
C VAL A 89 -10.80 -3.36 16.76
N ILE A 90 -10.00 -2.38 17.12
CA ILE A 90 -10.47 -1.07 17.57
C ILE A 90 -10.07 -0.06 16.50
N LYS A 91 -11.09 0.61 15.93
CA LYS A 91 -10.94 1.82 15.11
C LYS A 91 -10.99 3.01 16.07
N SER A 92 -9.90 3.76 16.22
CA SER A 92 -9.88 4.99 17.03
C SER A 92 -9.61 6.19 16.13
N ASP A 93 -10.45 7.22 16.25
CA ASP A 93 -10.42 8.48 15.51
C ASP A 93 -9.82 9.60 16.37
N ALA A 94 -8.50 9.60 16.52
CA ALA A 94 -7.79 10.73 17.10
C ALA A 94 -7.11 11.52 15.97
N ASP A 95 -7.50 12.79 15.80
CA ASP A 95 -6.82 13.75 14.92
C ASP A 95 -6.77 13.38 13.42
N GLY A 96 -7.79 12.68 12.90
CA GLY A 96 -7.92 12.41 11.46
C GLY A 96 -7.15 11.19 10.93
N ASP A 97 -6.32 10.57 11.77
CA ASP A 97 -5.71 9.27 11.50
C ASP A 97 -6.59 8.16 12.10
N VAL A 98 -7.11 7.28 11.25
CA VAL A 98 -7.77 6.07 11.73
C VAL A 98 -6.69 5.09 12.17
N MET A 99 -6.50 4.98 13.48
CA MET A 99 -5.64 3.97 14.06
C MET A 99 -6.42 2.66 14.19
N ILE A 100 -6.02 1.64 13.45
CA ILE A 100 -6.48 0.27 13.64
C ILE A 100 -5.55 -0.39 14.64
N THR A 101 -6.13 -0.83 15.75
CA THR A 101 -5.44 -1.62 16.76
C THR A 101 -6.08 -2.99 16.84
N GLU A 102 -5.32 -4.01 16.45
CA GLU A 102 -5.68 -5.42 16.49
C GLU A 102 -5.03 -6.05 17.71
N ALA A 103 -5.82 -6.72 18.53
CA ALA A 103 -5.36 -7.35 19.75
C ALA A 103 -5.91 -8.77 19.90
N VAL A 104 -5.07 -9.64 20.45
CA VAL A 104 -5.42 -11.00 20.89
C VAL A 104 -5.11 -11.10 22.36
N ALA A 105 -6.06 -11.56 23.16
CA ALA A 105 -5.90 -11.68 24.61
C ALA A 105 -5.45 -10.39 25.30
N GLY A 106 -5.94 -9.24 24.82
CA GLY A 106 -5.59 -7.91 25.34
C GLY A 106 -4.18 -7.42 24.98
N GLN A 107 -3.40 -8.18 24.21
CA GLN A 107 -2.10 -7.76 23.70
C GLN A 107 -2.19 -7.36 22.23
N ILE A 108 -1.56 -6.24 21.89
CA ILE A 108 -1.56 -5.69 20.53
C ILE A 108 -0.73 -6.63 19.63
N VAL A 109 -1.37 -7.17 18.59
CA VAL A 109 -0.75 -7.99 17.56
C VAL A 109 -0.54 -7.21 16.27
N GLY A 110 -1.34 -6.17 16.03
CA GLY A 110 -1.23 -5.29 14.88
C GLY A 110 -1.61 -3.88 15.28
N GLN A 111 -0.81 -2.91 14.86
CA GLN A 111 -1.20 -1.52 14.91
C GLN A 111 -0.76 -0.86 13.61
N TYR A 112 -1.73 -0.40 12.83
CA TYR A 112 -1.44 0.32 11.61
C TYR A 112 -2.43 1.46 11.45
N ARG A 113 -1.93 2.54 10.83
CA ARG A 113 -2.79 3.61 10.37
C ARG A 113 -3.46 3.13 9.10
N GLN A 114 -4.78 3.03 9.13
CA GLN A 114 -5.55 2.90 7.92
C GLN A 114 -5.86 4.32 7.46
N PRO A 115 -5.39 4.76 6.29
CA PRO A 115 -6.01 5.92 5.66
C PRO A 115 -7.48 5.55 5.37
N ASP A 116 -8.43 6.32 5.88
CA ASP A 116 -9.85 6.01 5.74
C ASP A 116 -10.23 5.97 4.25
N VAL A 117 -10.59 4.79 3.74
CA VAL A 117 -11.08 4.59 2.36
C VAL A 117 -12.61 4.62 2.27
N SER A 118 -13.32 5.05 3.32
CA SER A 118 -14.77 5.25 3.26
C SER A 118 -15.23 6.38 4.17
N ALA A 119 -14.68 7.55 3.93
CA ALA A 119 -15.46 8.77 3.94
C ALA A 119 -14.92 9.69 2.84
N VAL A 120 -15.78 9.94 1.86
CA VAL A 120 -15.89 11.27 1.26
C VAL A 120 -16.09 12.26 2.41
N THR A 121 -15.02 12.70 3.06
CA THR A 121 -14.84 13.99 3.74
C THR A 121 -13.45 13.98 4.39
N THR A 122 -12.60 14.84 3.85
CA THR A 122 -11.30 15.28 4.36
C THR A 122 -11.22 15.42 5.89
N PRO A 123 -10.03 15.14 6.46
CA PRO A 123 -9.35 16.20 7.20
C PRO A 123 -7.94 16.40 6.66
N ALA A 124 -7.90 17.07 5.53
CA ALA A 124 -7.11 18.27 5.38
C ALA A 124 -6.41 18.78 6.65
N MET A 125 -5.08 18.72 6.67
CA MET A 125 -4.35 19.94 6.99
C MET A 125 -4.70 20.96 5.89
N LEU A 126 -5.81 21.69 6.08
CA LEU A 126 -6.25 22.84 5.28
C LEU A 126 -6.19 22.67 3.74
N VAL A 127 -6.61 21.52 3.22
CA VAL A 127 -7.06 21.38 1.84
C VAL A 127 -8.57 21.44 1.79
N ASP A 128 -9.08 22.55 1.26
CA ASP A 128 -10.47 22.73 0.92
C ASP A 128 -11.03 21.46 0.24
N PRO A 129 -12.15 20.84 0.66
CA PRO A 129 -12.70 19.60 0.08
C PRO A 129 -12.97 19.62 -1.43
N GLY A 130 -12.71 20.74 -2.12
CA GLY A 130 -12.67 20.85 -3.58
C GLY A 130 -11.26 20.91 -4.21
N SER A 131 -10.19 20.73 -3.44
CA SER A 131 -8.80 20.80 -3.93
C SER A 131 -8.28 19.44 -4.40
N ILE A 132 -7.72 19.41 -5.60
CA ILE A 132 -7.11 18.24 -6.22
C ILE A 132 -5.73 17.97 -5.61
N THR A 133 -5.45 16.73 -5.22
CA THR A 133 -4.15 16.28 -4.69
C THR A 133 -3.15 15.91 -5.80
N ILE A 134 -1.89 15.69 -5.43
CA ILE A 134 -0.85 15.26 -6.38
C ILE A 134 -1.17 13.87 -6.92
N GLY A 135 -1.63 12.94 -6.07
CA GLY A 135 -2.08 11.61 -6.49
C GLY A 135 -3.22 11.67 -7.50
N GLU A 136 -4.26 12.45 -7.21
CA GLU A 136 -5.41 12.63 -8.11
C GLU A 136 -5.00 13.26 -9.45
N ALA A 137 -4.05 14.20 -9.44
CA ALA A 137 -3.53 14.80 -10.67
C ALA A 137 -2.73 13.78 -11.51
N LEU A 138 -1.99 12.87 -10.88
CA LEU A 138 -1.28 11.80 -11.58
C LEU A 138 -2.24 10.77 -12.17
N GLU A 139 -3.27 10.37 -11.44
CA GLU A 139 -4.34 9.50 -11.95
C GLU A 139 -5.10 10.16 -13.12
N ALA A 140 -5.34 11.46 -13.06
CA ALA A 140 -5.93 12.20 -14.17
C ALA A 140 -5.04 12.18 -15.43
N ALA A 141 -3.71 12.17 -15.28
CA ALA A 141 -2.78 11.97 -16.39
C ALA A 141 -2.82 10.52 -16.91
N ALA A 142 -2.98 9.54 -16.02
CA ALA A 142 -3.20 8.13 -16.35
C ALA A 142 -4.42 7.93 -17.26
N ILE A 143 -5.47 8.75 -17.09
CA ILE A 143 -6.67 8.72 -17.93
C ILE A 143 -6.47 9.53 -19.22
N SER A 144 -5.92 10.74 -19.10
CA SER A 144 -5.83 11.69 -20.21
C SER A 144 -4.79 11.31 -21.27
N ALA A 145 -3.75 10.58 -20.87
CA ALA A 145 -2.68 10.08 -21.72
C ALA A 145 -2.46 8.58 -21.52
N ALA A 146 -3.55 7.82 -21.31
CA ALA A 146 -3.53 6.39 -20.95
C ALA A 146 -2.61 5.54 -21.84
N ASP A 147 -2.76 5.66 -23.17
CA ASP A 147 -2.00 4.87 -24.13
C ASP A 147 -0.59 5.40 -24.40
N LYS A 148 -0.18 6.50 -23.74
CA LYS A 148 1.15 7.07 -23.96
C LYS A 148 2.21 6.18 -23.29
N PRO A 149 3.19 5.67 -24.05
CA PRO A 149 4.33 5.00 -23.46
C PRO A 149 5.17 5.97 -22.62
N ILE A 150 5.58 5.51 -21.44
CA ILE A 150 6.41 6.33 -20.54
C ILE A 150 7.80 6.52 -21.13
N ASP A 151 8.25 7.77 -21.17
CA ASP A 151 9.61 8.16 -21.50
C ASP A 151 10.39 8.73 -20.29
N GLN A 152 11.63 9.16 -20.52
CA GLN A 152 12.49 9.73 -19.47
C GLN A 152 12.00 11.08 -18.96
N SER A 153 11.28 11.84 -19.79
CA SER A 153 10.67 13.12 -19.41
C SER A 153 9.51 12.88 -18.45
N ASP A 154 8.65 11.91 -18.75
CA ASP A 154 7.55 11.49 -17.88
C ASP A 154 8.08 10.97 -16.54
N ALA A 155 9.08 10.09 -16.56
CA ALA A 155 9.67 9.55 -15.34
C ALA A 155 10.27 10.64 -14.44
N ALA A 156 10.90 11.66 -15.03
CA ALA A 156 11.41 12.82 -14.28
C ALA A 156 10.28 13.68 -13.69
N ALA A 157 9.17 13.86 -14.42
CA ALA A 157 8.00 14.57 -13.94
C ALA A 157 7.31 13.84 -12.78
N ILE A 158 7.14 12.52 -12.88
CA ILE A 158 6.56 11.66 -11.84
C ILE A 158 7.44 11.68 -10.59
N GLN A 159 8.76 11.58 -10.75
CA GLN A 159 9.69 11.71 -9.64
C GLN A 159 9.57 13.08 -8.96
N ALA A 160 9.49 14.16 -9.74
CA ALA A 160 9.28 15.49 -9.18
C ALA A 160 7.97 15.56 -8.40
N ALA A 161 6.89 14.95 -8.88
CA ALA A 161 5.60 14.91 -8.19
C ALA A 161 5.69 14.13 -6.86
N GLU A 162 6.28 12.93 -6.86
CA GLU A 162 6.46 12.11 -5.65
C GLU A 162 7.29 12.85 -4.58
N MET A 163 8.38 13.51 -4.97
CA MET A 163 9.19 14.32 -4.03
C MET A 163 8.39 15.47 -3.42
N ARG A 164 7.45 16.06 -4.17
CA ARG A 164 6.61 17.16 -3.68
C ARG A 164 5.52 16.68 -2.73
N ALA A 165 4.93 15.52 -3.02
CA ALA A 165 3.96 14.88 -2.15
C ALA A 165 4.62 14.48 -0.83
N THR A 166 5.70 13.70 -0.90
CA THR A 166 6.34 13.13 0.30
C THR A 166 7.19 14.12 1.10
N GLY A 167 7.65 15.19 0.45
CA GLY A 167 8.66 16.10 1.00
C GLY A 167 10.05 15.47 1.11
N SER A 168 10.25 14.27 0.57
CA SER A 168 11.53 13.56 0.53
C SER A 168 12.27 13.88 -0.77
N SER A 169 13.60 14.04 -0.69
CA SER A 169 14.47 14.15 -1.87
C SER A 169 14.98 12.79 -2.36
N GLU A 170 14.69 11.72 -1.63
CA GLU A 170 15.11 10.36 -1.98
C GLU A 170 14.00 9.63 -2.74
N ILE A 171 14.36 8.88 -3.78
CA ILE A 171 13.44 7.99 -4.48
C ILE A 171 13.10 6.85 -3.53
N THR A 172 11.83 6.67 -3.22
CA THR A 172 11.39 5.57 -2.35
C THR A 172 11.50 4.26 -3.13
N PRO A 173 12.23 3.24 -2.63
CA PRO A 173 12.26 1.93 -3.28
C PRO A 173 10.85 1.35 -3.35
N GLY A 174 10.38 1.01 -4.55
CA GLY A 174 9.01 0.54 -4.77
C GLY A 174 7.94 1.63 -4.82
N GLY A 175 8.33 2.92 -4.80
CA GLY A 175 7.44 4.04 -5.07
C GLY A 175 7.16 4.24 -6.56
N ILE A 176 6.18 5.10 -6.86
CA ILE A 176 5.72 5.37 -8.23
C ILE A 176 6.83 5.97 -9.11
N ALA A 177 7.72 6.76 -8.52
CA ALA A 177 8.88 7.31 -9.23
C ALA A 177 9.88 6.22 -9.63
N SER A 178 10.12 5.24 -8.75
CA SER A 178 11.00 4.10 -9.03
C SER A 178 10.42 3.23 -10.15
N GLU A 179 9.11 3.03 -10.14
CA GLU A 179 8.41 2.25 -11.16
C GLU A 179 8.45 2.96 -12.53
N ALA A 180 8.14 4.26 -12.57
CA ALA A 180 8.22 5.07 -13.78
C ALA A 180 9.64 5.06 -14.40
N GLN A 181 10.69 5.15 -13.57
CA GLN A 181 12.08 5.08 -14.02
C GLN A 181 12.42 3.71 -14.62
N SER A 182 11.95 2.63 -13.99
CA SER A 182 12.11 1.27 -14.51
C SER A 182 11.36 1.08 -15.82
N ALA A 183 10.13 1.61 -15.92
CA ALA A 183 9.30 1.58 -17.11
C ALA A 183 9.96 2.33 -18.27
N ALA A 184 10.39 3.58 -18.06
CA ALA A 184 11.09 4.39 -19.07
C ALA A 184 12.36 3.70 -19.58
N THR A 185 13.16 3.12 -18.68
CA THR A 185 14.39 2.40 -19.03
C THR A 185 14.11 1.13 -19.83
N ARG A 186 13.03 0.40 -19.49
CA ARG A 186 12.58 -0.77 -20.24
C ARG A 186 12.07 -0.35 -21.63
N ASN A 187 11.20 0.65 -21.69
CA ASN A 187 10.59 1.15 -22.93
C ASN A 187 11.65 1.62 -23.93
N ALA A 188 12.71 2.28 -23.47
CA ALA A 188 13.83 2.69 -24.32
C ALA A 188 14.54 1.52 -25.05
N ARG A 189 14.38 0.29 -24.55
CA ARG A 189 14.94 -0.94 -25.14
C ARG A 189 13.89 -1.78 -25.89
N THR A 190 12.61 -1.41 -25.78
CA THR A 190 11.48 -2.13 -26.39
C THR A 190 11.10 -1.48 -27.71
N GLN A 191 11.20 -2.22 -28.82
CA GLN A 191 10.93 -1.68 -30.16
C GLN A 191 9.43 -1.58 -30.50
N ARG A 192 8.60 -2.45 -29.93
CA ARG A 192 7.15 -2.47 -30.19
C ARG A 192 6.45 -1.59 -29.16
N PHE A 193 5.76 -0.54 -29.63
CA PHE A 193 5.04 0.40 -28.77
C PHE A 193 3.94 -0.27 -27.93
N GLU A 194 3.32 -1.32 -28.45
CA GLU A 194 2.30 -2.14 -27.77
C GLU A 194 2.85 -2.98 -26.59
N ASP A 195 4.17 -3.19 -26.50
CA ASP A 195 4.82 -3.87 -25.36
C ASP A 195 5.42 -2.86 -24.35
N GLN A 196 5.28 -1.56 -24.59
CA GLN A 196 5.83 -0.53 -23.71
C GLN A 196 4.84 -0.24 -22.58
N ALA A 197 5.35 -0.07 -21.38
CA ALA A 197 4.55 0.34 -20.23
C ALA A 197 4.05 1.78 -20.42
N THR A 198 2.77 2.00 -20.18
CA THR A 198 2.13 3.30 -20.42
C THR A 198 1.90 4.09 -19.14
N LEU A 199 1.47 5.35 -19.27
CA LEU A 199 1.08 6.16 -18.12
C LEU A 199 -0.08 5.53 -17.34
N SER A 200 -1.02 4.84 -18.00
CA SER A 200 -2.08 4.13 -17.27
C SER A 200 -1.51 3.01 -16.39
N ASP A 201 -0.52 2.26 -16.87
CA ASP A 201 0.04 1.13 -16.12
C ASP A 201 0.71 1.56 -14.81
N VAL A 202 1.34 2.74 -14.80
CA VAL A 202 2.11 3.22 -13.65
C VAL A 202 1.34 4.19 -12.76
N LEU A 203 0.40 4.98 -13.31
CA LEU A 203 -0.26 6.06 -12.57
C LEU A 203 -1.68 5.75 -12.10
N SER A 204 -2.26 4.59 -12.44
CA SER A 204 -3.66 4.28 -12.09
C SER A 204 -3.94 4.24 -10.58
N ASP A 205 -2.93 3.94 -9.77
CA ASP A 205 -3.05 3.84 -8.30
C ASP A 205 -2.20 4.92 -7.58
N ALA A 206 -1.94 6.05 -8.23
CA ALA A 206 -0.99 7.04 -7.72
C ALA A 206 -1.39 7.62 -6.36
N THR A 207 -2.68 7.79 -6.09
CA THR A 207 -3.17 8.27 -4.79
C THR A 207 -2.85 7.28 -3.67
N ALA A 208 -2.96 5.97 -3.95
CA ALA A 208 -2.65 4.92 -2.98
C ALA A 208 -1.13 4.74 -2.76
N MET A 209 -0.32 5.05 -3.77
CA MET A 209 1.14 4.90 -3.73
C MET A 209 1.88 6.10 -3.11
N LEU A 210 1.19 7.23 -2.87
CA LEU A 210 1.78 8.42 -2.25
C LEU A 210 1.48 8.48 -0.74
N PRO A 211 2.44 8.12 0.15
CA PRO A 211 2.19 7.99 1.59
C PRO A 211 1.91 9.31 2.33
N LYS A 212 2.14 10.45 1.69
CA LYS A 212 1.85 11.80 2.22
C LYS A 212 1.27 12.68 1.13
N ASP A 213 0.26 12.18 0.41
CA ASP A 213 -0.36 12.96 -0.64
C ASP A 213 -0.90 14.31 -0.10
N LYS A 214 -0.75 15.36 -0.88
CA LYS A 214 -1.09 16.74 -0.50
C LYS A 214 -1.75 17.45 -1.68
N ALA A 215 -2.41 18.59 -1.42
CA ALA A 215 -2.89 19.46 -2.49
C ALA A 215 -1.79 19.82 -3.48
N VAL A 216 -2.16 19.85 -4.76
CA VAL A 216 -1.34 20.52 -5.75
C VAL A 216 -1.33 22.03 -5.48
N THR A 217 -0.15 22.58 -5.23
CA THR A 217 0.06 24.04 -5.24
C THR A 217 0.61 24.48 -6.60
N ARG A 218 0.55 25.80 -6.87
CA ARG A 218 1.18 26.39 -8.05
C ARG A 218 2.67 26.04 -8.15
N GLU A 219 3.37 26.12 -7.03
CA GLU A 219 4.81 25.87 -6.96
C GLU A 219 5.13 24.39 -7.24
N ASP A 220 4.31 23.46 -6.75
CA ASP A 220 4.47 22.04 -7.06
C ASP A 220 4.32 21.78 -8.56
N ALA A 221 3.28 22.35 -9.18
CA ALA A 221 3.02 22.20 -10.61
C ALA A 221 4.14 22.82 -11.47
N GLU A 222 4.61 24.02 -11.15
CA GLU A 222 5.71 24.67 -11.89
C GLU A 222 6.99 23.83 -11.85
N ARG A 223 7.28 23.19 -10.71
CA ARG A 223 8.47 22.35 -10.58
C ARG A 223 8.34 21.01 -11.32
N VAL A 224 7.16 20.41 -11.33
CA VAL A 224 6.90 19.19 -12.12
C VAL A 224 6.98 19.50 -13.61
N VAL A 225 6.37 20.59 -14.07
CA VAL A 225 6.45 21.06 -15.46
C VAL A 225 7.90 21.34 -15.85
N ALA A 226 8.67 22.00 -14.99
CA ALA A 226 10.09 22.26 -15.26
C ALA A 226 10.91 20.98 -15.35
N ALA A 227 10.60 19.96 -14.53
CA ALA A 227 11.26 18.66 -14.60
C ALA A 227 10.95 17.93 -15.92
N GLU A 228 9.70 17.96 -16.37
CA GLU A 228 9.28 17.41 -17.65
C GLU A 228 9.99 18.13 -18.82
N VAL A 229 9.83 19.46 -18.91
CA VAL A 229 10.41 20.27 -19.99
C VAL A 229 11.94 20.12 -20.08
N ARG A 230 12.63 20.05 -18.93
CA ARG A 230 14.10 19.90 -18.90
C ARG A 230 14.57 18.54 -19.42
N ASN A 231 13.76 17.49 -19.24
CA ASN A 231 14.08 16.14 -19.65
C ASN A 231 13.41 15.75 -20.99
N ASN A 232 12.60 16.65 -21.56
CA ASN A 232 12.05 16.52 -22.91
C ASN A 232 12.98 17.14 -23.97
N PRO A 233 13.43 16.38 -24.98
CA PRO A 233 14.19 16.92 -26.11
C PRO A 233 13.49 18.07 -26.87
N GLY A 234 12.16 18.10 -26.86
CA GLY A 234 11.33 19.14 -27.47
C GLY A 234 11.11 20.39 -26.62
N MET A 235 11.65 20.43 -25.39
CA MET A 235 11.46 21.52 -24.42
C MET A 235 9.99 21.94 -24.23
N SER A 236 9.09 20.97 -24.21
CA SER A 236 7.64 21.19 -24.07
C SER A 236 7.04 20.19 -23.08
N THR A 237 5.85 20.51 -22.56
CA THR A 237 5.05 19.56 -21.79
C THR A 237 4.26 18.65 -22.72
N THR A 238 4.06 17.41 -22.30
CA THR A 238 3.19 16.46 -22.97
C THR A 238 1.73 16.90 -22.81
N PRO A 239 0.97 17.07 -23.91
CA PRO A 239 -0.47 17.30 -23.82
C PRO A 239 -1.17 16.16 -23.07
N GLY A 240 -1.93 16.47 -22.02
CA GLY A 240 -2.62 15.47 -21.20
C GLY A 240 -1.71 14.63 -20.29
N GLY A 241 -0.39 14.84 -20.32
CA GLY A 241 0.57 14.14 -19.45
C GLY A 241 0.68 14.77 -18.06
N VAL A 242 1.72 14.37 -17.35
CA VAL A 242 1.92 14.67 -15.92
C VAL A 242 1.99 16.17 -15.62
N GLY A 243 2.79 16.95 -16.37
CA GLY A 243 2.87 18.39 -16.16
C GLY A 243 1.58 19.14 -16.49
N ALA A 244 0.85 18.69 -17.52
CA ALA A 244 -0.44 19.29 -17.88
C ALA A 244 -1.51 19.05 -16.81
N ALA A 245 -1.58 17.83 -16.26
CA ALA A 245 -2.52 17.48 -15.20
C ALA A 245 -2.21 18.24 -13.90
N MET A 246 -0.94 18.32 -13.50
CA MET A 246 -0.50 19.11 -12.35
C MET A 246 -0.83 20.60 -12.50
N ALA A 247 -0.61 21.18 -13.68
CA ALA A 247 -0.96 22.58 -13.94
C ALA A 247 -2.47 22.82 -13.87
N ALA A 248 -3.29 21.90 -14.40
CA ALA A 248 -4.74 21.97 -14.33
C ALA A 248 -5.25 21.86 -12.89
N ALA A 249 -4.70 20.94 -12.10
CA ALA A 249 -5.01 20.76 -10.69
C ALA A 249 -4.66 22.02 -9.87
N ALA A 250 -3.43 22.55 -10.02
CA ALA A 250 -3.00 23.77 -9.35
C ALA A 250 -3.89 24.97 -9.67
N LYS A 251 -4.35 25.09 -10.92
CA LYS A 251 -5.25 26.16 -11.35
C LYS A 251 -6.62 26.00 -10.70
N ARG A 252 -7.19 24.79 -10.70
CA ARG A 252 -8.48 24.52 -10.07
C ARG A 252 -8.44 24.82 -8.56
N ASN A 253 -7.36 24.43 -7.88
CA ASN A 253 -7.19 24.67 -6.45
C ASN A 253 -7.11 26.16 -6.11
N GLN A 254 -6.44 26.96 -6.94
CA GLN A 254 -6.41 28.42 -6.80
C GLN A 254 -7.79 29.06 -6.97
N ASN A 255 -8.60 28.53 -7.87
CA ASN A 255 -9.95 29.05 -8.16
C ASN A 255 -10.98 28.69 -7.08
N SER A 256 -10.78 27.62 -6.31
CA SER A 256 -11.65 27.24 -5.18
C SER A 256 -11.36 28.02 -3.90
N THR A 257 -10.22 28.72 -3.80
CA THR A 257 -9.80 29.45 -2.58
C THR A 257 -10.32 30.90 -2.53
N ILE A 258 -11.35 31.25 -3.33
CA ILE A 258 -11.91 32.62 -3.48
C ILE A 258 -13.41 32.57 -3.22
#